data_AF-A0A6M1TBV8-F1
#
_entry.id   AF-A0A6M1TBV8-F1
#
_cell.length_a   1.000
_cell.length_b   1.000
_cell.length_c   1.000
_cell.angle_alpha   90.00
_cell.angle_beta   90.00
_cell.angle_gamma   90.00
#
_symmetry.space_group_name_H-M   'P 1'
#
loop_
_entity.id
_entity.type
_entity.pdbx_description
1 polymer ?
#
loop_
_entity_poly.entity_id
_entity_poly.type
_entity_poly.pdbx_seq_one_letter_code
_entity_poly.pdbx_strand_id
1 'polypeptide(L)'
;MMDYEKWIKKVPSELKHDSVWTLQVYRISLYLSEFTWEDIRPIIDGRLYSLSDQLYRSVGSISANITEGYSRRSYKEQARFYEIALGSTRESKDWYFKSRHILGDKIVNHRIKILTKITKLLLTMIKERRSSHDAREPNVDYTINDINPFISDIPIPKSNNVRP
;
A
#
# COMPACT_ATOMS: atom_id res chain seq x y z
N MET A 1 6.02 -17.15 5.84
CA MET A 1 5.83 -15.72 6.14
C MET A 1 6.84 -14.92 5.36
N MET A 2 6.43 -13.85 4.68
CA MET A 2 7.34 -13.01 3.92
C MET A 2 7.63 -11.75 4.73
N ASP A 3 8.89 -11.59 5.12
CA ASP A 3 9.42 -10.39 5.73
C ASP A 3 9.63 -9.30 4.66
N TYR A 4 9.65 -8.02 5.03
CA TYR A 4 9.74 -6.92 4.07
C TYR A 4 11.05 -6.97 3.27
N GLU A 5 12.18 -7.25 3.91
CA GLU A 5 13.48 -7.39 3.22
C GLU A 5 13.49 -8.62 2.30
N LYS A 6 12.85 -9.72 2.75
CA LYS A 6 12.66 -10.91 1.91
C LYS A 6 11.74 -10.64 0.72
N TRP A 7 10.72 -9.80 0.88
CA TRP A 7 9.82 -9.41 -0.21
C TRP A 7 10.56 -8.56 -1.24
N ILE A 8 11.32 -7.54 -0.81
CA ILE A 8 12.11 -6.69 -1.72
C ILE A 8 13.00 -7.53 -2.64
N LYS A 9 13.62 -8.59 -2.11
CA LYS A 9 14.47 -9.51 -2.90
C LYS A 9 13.72 -10.22 -4.04
N LYS A 10 12.40 -10.41 -3.91
CA LYS A 10 11.56 -11.03 -4.93
C LYS A 10 11.00 -10.03 -5.95
N VAL A 11 11.01 -8.74 -5.65
CA VAL A 11 10.53 -7.73 -6.59
C VAL A 11 11.47 -7.67 -7.81
N PRO A 12 10.93 -7.71 -9.05
CA PRO A 12 11.72 -7.58 -10.28
C PRO A 12 12.66 -6.37 -10.28
N SER A 13 13.84 -6.51 -10.90
CA SER A 13 14.83 -5.43 -11.03
C SER A 13 14.26 -4.20 -11.70
N GLU A 14 13.40 -4.39 -12.68
CA GLU A 14 12.82 -3.33 -13.52
C GLU A 14 11.95 -2.40 -12.68
N LEU A 15 11.15 -2.96 -11.76
CA LEU A 15 10.37 -2.17 -10.81
C LEU A 15 11.26 -1.45 -9.78
N LYS A 16 12.40 -2.04 -9.40
CA LYS A 16 13.33 -1.42 -8.45
C LYS A 16 14.16 -0.29 -9.05
N HIS A 17 14.40 -0.33 -10.36
CA HIS A 17 15.10 0.71 -11.11
C HIS A 17 14.19 1.84 -11.56
N ASP A 18 12.86 1.67 -11.50
CA ASP A 18 11.93 2.76 -11.75
C ASP A 18 12.05 3.83 -10.66
N SER A 19 12.08 5.10 -11.06
CA SER A 19 12.15 6.26 -10.18
C SER A 19 11.04 6.31 -9.11
N VAL A 20 9.84 5.78 -9.38
CA VAL A 20 8.75 5.69 -8.39
C VAL A 20 9.11 4.79 -7.20
N TRP A 21 10.04 3.84 -7.39
CA TRP A 21 10.52 2.94 -6.34
C TRP A 21 11.17 3.67 -5.16
N THR A 22 11.74 4.86 -5.42
CA THR A 22 12.31 5.71 -4.37
C THR A 22 11.28 6.07 -3.31
N LEU A 23 10.00 6.20 -3.69
CA LEU A 23 8.90 6.47 -2.78
C LEU A 23 8.67 5.30 -1.82
N GLN A 24 8.97 5.50 -0.54
CA GLN A 24 8.67 4.51 0.50
C GLN A 24 7.18 4.16 0.54
N VAL A 25 6.30 5.14 0.32
CA VAL A 25 4.85 4.91 0.34
C VAL A 25 4.39 3.95 -0.77
N TYR A 26 5.03 4.01 -1.94
CA TYR A 26 4.74 3.11 -3.05
C TYR A 26 5.13 1.67 -2.69
N ARG A 27 6.37 1.47 -2.21
CA ARG A 27 6.89 0.15 -1.80
C ARG A 27 6.01 -0.50 -0.72
N ILE A 28 5.63 0.26 0.30
CA ILE A 28 4.77 -0.24 1.38
C ILE A 28 3.35 -0.58 0.86
N SER A 29 2.82 0.19 -0.09
CA SER A 29 1.50 -0.06 -0.68
C SER A 29 1.49 -1.31 -1.57
N LEU A 30 2.54 -1.54 -2.35
CA LEU A 30 2.73 -2.80 -3.08
C LEU A 30 2.88 -3.98 -2.13
N TYR A 31 3.69 -3.83 -1.08
CA TYR A 31 3.85 -4.88 -0.08
C TYR A 31 2.54 -5.24 0.63
N LEU A 32 1.67 -4.26 0.91
CA LEU A 32 0.34 -4.51 1.43
C LEU A 32 -0.54 -5.33 0.46
N SER A 33 -0.35 -5.14 -0.85
CA SER A 33 -1.11 -5.85 -1.88
C SER A 33 -0.80 -7.35 -1.88
N GLU A 34 0.44 -7.76 -1.59
CA GLU A 34 0.81 -9.18 -1.40
C GLU A 34 0.01 -9.84 -0.29
N PHE A 35 -0.15 -9.14 0.84
CA PHE A 35 -0.95 -9.65 1.93
C PHE A 35 -2.43 -9.67 1.57
N THR A 36 -2.90 -8.64 0.88
CA THR A 36 -4.32 -8.52 0.50
C THR A 36 -4.73 -9.67 -0.40
N TRP A 37 -3.86 -10.09 -1.33
CA TRP A 37 -4.07 -11.27 -2.16
C TRP A 37 -4.34 -12.54 -1.35
N GLU A 38 -3.57 -12.76 -0.28
CA GLU A 38 -3.78 -13.91 0.61
C GLU A 38 -4.98 -13.71 1.54
N ASP A 39 -5.21 -12.48 2.01
CA ASP A 39 -6.30 -12.14 2.92
C ASP A 39 -7.69 -12.28 2.25
N ILE A 40 -7.82 -12.06 0.93
CA ILE A 40 -9.12 -12.20 0.24
C ILE A 40 -9.55 -13.65 0.02
N ARG A 41 -8.62 -14.62 0.00
CA ARG A 41 -8.94 -16.04 -0.21
C ARG A 41 -9.99 -16.58 0.77
N PRO A 42 -9.80 -16.50 2.11
CA PRO A 42 -10.81 -16.98 3.06
C PRO A 42 -12.13 -16.19 3.00
N ILE A 43 -12.11 -14.94 2.53
CA ILE A 43 -13.33 -14.12 2.34
C ILE A 43 -14.14 -14.65 1.15
N ILE A 44 -13.44 -14.98 0.05
CA ILE A 44 -14.01 -15.60 -1.15
C ILE A 44 -14.56 -17.00 -0.82
N ASP A 45 -13.83 -17.80 -0.05
CA ASP A 45 -14.27 -19.14 0.38
C ASP A 45 -15.56 -19.05 1.23
N GLY A 46 -15.68 -17.99 2.04
CA GLY A 46 -16.89 -17.62 2.77
C GLY A 46 -18.03 -17.07 1.90
N ARG A 47 -17.86 -17.01 0.56
CA ARG A 47 -18.81 -16.48 -0.44
C ARG A 47 -19.15 -15.00 -0.28
N LEU A 48 -18.25 -14.21 0.32
CA LEU A 48 -18.44 -12.78 0.53
C LEU A 48 -17.77 -11.95 -0.58
N TYR A 49 -18.15 -12.24 -1.83
CA TYR A 49 -17.50 -11.69 -3.04
C TYR A 49 -17.49 -10.16 -3.10
N SER A 50 -18.60 -9.51 -2.69
CA SER A 50 -18.65 -8.05 -2.68
C SER A 50 -17.67 -7.46 -1.66
N LEU A 51 -17.43 -8.13 -0.53
CA LEU A 51 -16.47 -7.66 0.46
C LEU A 51 -15.04 -7.84 -0.06
N SER A 52 -14.74 -9.00 -0.64
CA SER A 52 -13.41 -9.26 -1.22
C SER A 52 -13.08 -8.32 -2.38
N ASP A 53 -14.04 -8.03 -3.27
CA ASP A 53 -13.84 -7.11 -4.40
C ASP A 53 -13.52 -5.69 -3.92
N GLN A 54 -14.33 -5.17 -3.00
CA GLN A 54 -14.14 -3.83 -2.45
C GLN A 54 -12.82 -3.69 -1.69
N LEU A 55 -12.43 -4.70 -0.90
CA LEU A 55 -11.14 -4.73 -0.22
C LEU A 55 -9.98 -4.75 -1.23
N TYR A 56 -10.03 -5.66 -2.21
CA TYR A 56 -8.96 -5.83 -3.19
C TYR A 56 -8.76 -4.57 -4.04
N ARG A 57 -9.85 -4.00 -4.53
CA ARG A 57 -9.82 -2.78 -5.34
C ARG A 57 -9.36 -1.56 -4.55
N SER A 58 -9.86 -1.39 -3.33
CA SER A 58 -9.45 -0.25 -2.50
C SER A 58 -7.96 -0.31 -2.15
N VAL A 59 -7.39 -1.48 -1.83
CA VAL A 59 -5.95 -1.62 -1.59
C VAL A 59 -5.14 -1.40 -2.87
N GLY A 60 -5.51 -2.06 -3.97
CA GLY A 60 -4.79 -1.93 -5.26
C GLY A 60 -4.79 -0.49 -5.80
N SER A 61 -5.86 0.26 -5.54
CA SER A 61 -5.98 1.67 -5.91
C SER A 61 -4.94 2.57 -5.23
N ILE A 62 -4.40 2.19 -4.06
CA ILE A 62 -3.43 3.02 -3.32
C ILE A 62 -2.13 3.18 -4.13
N SER A 63 -1.47 2.07 -4.49
CA SER A 63 -0.21 2.11 -5.25
C SER A 63 -0.42 2.62 -6.67
N ALA A 64 -1.58 2.31 -7.30
CA ALA A 64 -1.94 2.82 -8.61
C ALA A 64 -2.03 4.36 -8.61
N ASN A 65 -2.74 4.96 -7.67
CA ASN A 65 -2.85 6.43 -7.59
C ASN A 65 -1.54 7.09 -7.15
N ILE A 66 -0.70 6.44 -6.33
CA ILE A 66 0.65 6.95 -6.05
C ILE A 66 1.48 7.03 -7.33
N THR A 67 1.45 5.98 -8.15
CA THR A 67 2.20 5.91 -9.43
C THR A 67 1.69 6.94 -10.43
N GLU A 68 0.36 7.04 -10.57
CA GLU A 68 -0.28 8.02 -11.45
C GLU A 68 0.03 9.46 -11.01
N GLY A 69 0.01 9.70 -9.69
CA GLY A 69 0.39 10.98 -9.10
C GLY A 69 1.84 11.32 -9.35
N TYR A 70 2.77 10.39 -9.11
CA TYR A 70 4.20 10.57 -9.36
C TYR A 70 4.50 10.95 -10.81
N SER A 71 3.71 10.42 -11.74
CA SER A 71 3.84 10.68 -13.18
C SER A 71 3.31 12.06 -13.62
N ARG A 72 2.70 12.85 -12.71
CA ARG A 72 2.18 14.20 -13.04
C ARG A 72 3.25 15.28 -12.96
N ARG A 73 3.22 16.17 -13.95
CA ARG A 73 4.15 17.31 -14.05
C ARG A 73 3.90 18.38 -12.99
N SER A 74 2.63 18.66 -12.66
CA SER A 74 2.29 19.72 -11.71
C SER A 74 2.09 19.17 -10.32
N TYR A 75 2.67 19.83 -9.31
CA TYR A 75 2.46 19.45 -7.90
C TYR A 75 0.99 19.48 -7.47
N LYS A 76 0.19 20.37 -8.08
CA LYS A 76 -1.26 20.41 -7.87
C LYS A 76 -1.93 19.10 -8.26
N GLU A 77 -1.55 18.54 -9.41
CA GLU A 77 -2.08 17.25 -9.86
C GLU A 77 -1.48 16.09 -9.07
N GLN A 78 -0.18 16.10 -8.77
CA GLN A 78 0.43 15.09 -7.89
C GLN A 78 -0.34 15.00 -6.56
N ALA A 79 -0.59 16.15 -5.91
CA ALA A 79 -1.35 16.22 -4.67
C ALA A 79 -2.76 15.64 -4.81
N ARG A 80 -3.46 15.93 -5.91
CA ARG A 80 -4.79 15.37 -6.17
C ARG A 80 -4.77 13.83 -6.22
N PHE A 81 -3.81 13.24 -6.90
CA PHE A 81 -3.69 11.77 -6.94
C PHE A 81 -3.30 11.18 -5.59
N TYR A 82 -2.43 11.85 -4.83
CA TYR A 82 -2.11 11.42 -3.47
C TYR A 82 -3.31 11.55 -2.51
N GLU A 83 -4.19 12.53 -2.70
CA GLU A 83 -5.47 12.64 -1.98
C GLU A 83 -6.42 11.48 -2.32
N ILE A 84 -6.46 11.04 -3.59
CA ILE A 84 -7.22 9.85 -3.99
C ILE A 84 -6.65 8.59 -3.34
N ALA A 85 -5.31 8.41 -3.38
CA ALA A 85 -4.64 7.30 -2.69
C ALA A 85 -4.94 7.31 -1.17
N LEU A 86 -5.03 8.49 -0.56
CA LEU A 86 -5.39 8.65 0.85
C LEU A 86 -6.84 8.25 1.12
N GLY A 87 -7.76 8.58 0.20
CA GLY A 87 -9.14 8.11 0.19
C GLY A 87 -9.20 6.58 0.18
N SER A 88 -8.55 5.94 -0.80
CA SER A 88 -8.47 4.48 -0.91
C SER A 88 -7.80 3.83 0.31
N THR A 89 -6.81 4.48 0.91
CA THR A 89 -6.18 4.02 2.17
C THR A 89 -7.17 4.00 3.33
N ARG A 90 -8.04 5.01 3.46
CA ARG A 90 -9.07 5.06 4.51
C ARG A 90 -10.15 4.02 4.27
N GLU A 91 -10.59 3.89 3.03
CA GLU A 91 -11.57 2.88 2.63
C GLU A 91 -11.05 1.45 2.89
N SER A 92 -9.78 1.18 2.57
CA SER A 92 -9.14 -0.11 2.86
C SER A 92 -9.18 -0.46 4.35
N LYS A 93 -9.00 0.51 5.25
CA LYS A 93 -9.09 0.28 6.70
C LYS A 93 -10.50 -0.16 7.12
N ASP A 94 -11.52 0.47 6.54
CA ASP A 94 -12.92 0.15 6.80
C ASP A 94 -13.25 -1.29 6.32
N TRP A 95 -12.84 -1.65 5.10
CA TRP A 95 -13.02 -3.00 4.58
C TRP A 95 -12.26 -4.05 5.39
N TYR A 96 -11.02 -3.77 5.78
CA TYR A 96 -10.27 -4.67 6.67
C TYR A 96 -10.96 -4.83 8.03
N PHE A 97 -11.46 -3.75 8.63
CA PHE A 97 -12.18 -3.84 9.89
C PHE A 97 -13.45 -4.68 9.76
N LYS A 98 -14.20 -4.54 8.67
CA LYS A 98 -15.38 -5.39 8.37
C LYS A 98 -14.99 -6.86 8.20
N SER A 99 -13.84 -7.14 7.58
CA SER A 99 -13.35 -8.51 7.35
C SER A 99 -12.84 -9.23 8.61
N ARG A 100 -12.74 -8.56 9.77
CA ARG A 100 -12.19 -9.13 11.02
C ARG A 100 -12.90 -10.39 11.52
N HIS A 101 -14.19 -10.55 11.21
CA HIS A 101 -14.95 -11.73 11.58
C HIS A 101 -14.49 -13.00 10.85
N ILE A 102 -13.74 -12.83 9.74
CA ILE A 102 -13.20 -13.92 8.92
C ILE A 102 -11.70 -14.05 9.15
N LEU A 103 -10.97 -12.91 9.12
CA LEU A 103 -9.51 -12.90 9.20
C LEU A 103 -8.98 -12.95 10.64
N GLY A 104 -9.80 -12.56 11.62
CA GLY A 104 -9.38 -12.38 13.00
C GLY A 104 -8.61 -11.08 13.25
N ASP A 105 -8.70 -10.60 14.49
CA ASP A 105 -8.18 -9.29 14.89
C ASP A 105 -6.66 -9.15 14.71
N LYS A 106 -5.90 -10.23 14.89
CA LYS A 106 -4.43 -10.19 14.75
C LYS A 106 -4.01 -9.81 13.34
N ILE A 107 -4.66 -10.37 12.32
CA ILE A 107 -4.38 -10.07 10.91
C ILE A 107 -4.86 -8.67 10.59
N VAL A 108 -6.10 -8.33 10.94
CA VAL A 108 -6.68 -7.01 10.63
C VAL A 108 -5.89 -5.88 11.29
N ASN A 109 -5.52 -6.01 12.55
CA ASN A 109 -4.74 -5.00 13.26
C ASN A 109 -3.35 -4.77 12.62
N HIS A 110 -2.74 -5.80 12.04
CA HIS A 110 -1.52 -5.62 11.25
C HIS A 110 -1.74 -4.75 10.03
N ARG A 111 -2.76 -5.08 9.23
CA ARG A 111 -3.03 -4.39 7.97
C ARG A 111 -3.38 -2.93 8.25
N ILE A 112 -4.16 -2.68 9.30
CA ILE A 112 -4.48 -1.32 9.78
C ILE A 112 -3.22 -0.56 10.22
N LYS A 113 -2.23 -1.20 10.85
CA LYS A 113 -0.94 -0.56 11.17
C LYS A 113 -0.17 -0.17 9.90
N ILE A 114 -0.10 -1.04 8.89
CA ILE A 114 0.52 -0.73 7.59
C ILE A 114 -0.22 0.43 6.91
N LEU A 115 -1.54 0.36 6.80
CA LEU A 115 -2.38 1.42 6.22
C LEU A 115 -2.23 2.75 6.98
N THR A 116 -1.99 2.71 8.29
CA THR A 116 -1.72 3.91 9.09
C THR A 116 -0.35 4.52 8.80
N LYS A 117 0.68 3.71 8.52
CA LYS A 117 1.96 4.20 8.01
C LYS A 117 1.79 4.88 6.65
N ILE A 118 1.06 4.23 5.72
CA ILE A 118 0.72 4.81 4.41
C ILE A 118 -0.02 6.15 4.57
N THR A 119 -1.01 6.21 5.46
CA THR A 119 -1.75 7.46 5.76
C THR A 119 -0.81 8.59 6.15
N LYS A 120 0.15 8.34 7.06
CA LYS A 120 1.11 9.36 7.51
C LYS A 120 2.01 9.85 6.38
N LEU A 121 2.54 8.94 5.57
CA LEU A 121 3.39 9.28 4.43
C LEU A 121 2.63 10.10 3.38
N LEU A 122 1.40 9.69 3.04
CA LEU A 122 0.56 10.42 2.09
C LEU A 122 0.22 11.82 2.59
N LEU A 123 -0.13 11.99 3.88
CA LEU A 123 -0.41 13.31 4.44
C LEU A 123 0.80 14.26 4.36
N THR A 124 2.01 13.75 4.63
CA THR A 124 3.25 14.52 4.47
C THR A 124 3.45 14.92 3.01
N MET A 125 3.37 13.96 2.08
CA MET A 125 3.56 14.23 0.65
C MET A 125 2.50 15.20 0.09
N ILE A 126 1.23 15.07 0.47
CA ILE A 126 0.16 16.00 0.06
C ILE A 126 0.48 17.41 0.57
N LYS A 127 0.85 17.55 1.84
CA LYS A 127 1.22 18.85 2.43
C LYS A 127 2.37 19.49 1.66
N GLU A 128 3.45 18.73 1.42
CA GLU A 128 4.61 19.20 0.66
C GLU A 128 4.21 19.67 -0.74
N ARG A 129 3.51 18.85 -1.53
CA ARG A 129 3.10 19.20 -2.89
C ARG A 129 2.13 20.40 -2.94
N ARG A 130 1.30 20.60 -1.91
CA ARG A 130 0.41 21.77 -1.81
C ARG A 130 1.17 23.03 -1.39
N SER A 131 2.14 22.92 -0.50
CA SER A 131 2.98 24.05 -0.06
C SER A 131 4.01 24.48 -1.11
N SER A 132 4.45 23.57 -1.97
CA SER A 132 5.39 23.87 -3.06
C SER A 132 4.75 24.56 -4.28
N HIS A 133 3.55 25.13 -4.16
CA HIS A 133 2.86 25.86 -5.24
C HIS A 133 3.70 27.03 -5.82
N ASP A 134 4.73 27.48 -5.09
CA ASP A 134 5.59 28.62 -5.47
C ASP A 134 6.96 28.24 -6.07
N ALA A 135 7.32 26.95 -6.18
CA ALA A 135 8.63 26.55 -6.71
C ALA A 135 8.51 25.42 -7.75
N ARG A 136 8.95 25.70 -8.99
CA ARG A 136 9.19 24.68 -10.03
C ARG A 136 10.35 23.78 -9.58
N GLU A 137 10.29 22.46 -9.81
CA GLU A 137 11.40 21.57 -9.47
C GLU A 137 12.64 21.83 -10.35
N PRO A 138 13.85 21.92 -9.76
CA PRO A 138 15.07 21.68 -10.49
C PRO A 138 15.26 20.17 -10.75
N ASN A 139 15.95 19.83 -11.83
CA ASN A 139 16.40 18.47 -12.15
C ASN A 139 17.32 17.96 -11.03
N VAL A 140 17.08 16.75 -10.51
CA VAL A 140 17.96 16.13 -9.50
C VAL A 140 18.35 14.71 -9.92
N ASP A 141 19.67 14.51 -10.00
CA ASP A 141 20.35 13.23 -10.23
C ASP A 141 20.39 12.36 -8.96
N TYR A 142 20.27 11.05 -9.14
CA TYR A 142 19.97 10.11 -8.04
C TYR A 142 21.22 9.61 -7.31
N THR A 143 21.18 9.64 -5.96
CA THR A 143 21.97 8.76 -5.08
C THR A 143 21.09 8.27 -3.94
N ILE A 144 21.05 6.95 -3.72
CA ILE A 144 20.22 6.29 -2.71
C ILE A 144 21.11 5.86 -1.54
N ASN A 145 20.79 6.28 -0.31
CA ASN A 145 21.29 5.62 0.91
C ASN A 145 20.21 5.57 2.02
N ASP A 146 20.17 4.39 2.64
CA ASP A 146 19.71 4.01 3.99
C ASP A 146 18.23 3.68 4.30
N ILE A 147 18.07 2.48 4.86
CA ILE A 147 16.84 1.76 5.26
C ILE A 147 17.00 1.31 6.73
N ASN A 148 15.95 1.40 7.57
CA ASN A 148 15.87 0.75 8.91
C ASN A 148 14.41 0.72 9.48
N PRO A 149 14.06 0.01 10.59
CA PRO A 149 13.84 -1.45 10.73
C PRO A 149 12.49 -1.81 11.40
N PHE A 150 11.35 -1.24 10.97
CA PHE A 150 10.08 -1.30 11.74
C PHE A 150 8.98 -2.26 11.23
N ILE A 151 9.30 -3.27 10.43
CA ILE A 151 8.29 -4.23 9.96
C ILE A 151 8.72 -5.64 10.37
N SER A 152 8.58 -5.96 11.65
CA SER A 152 8.75 -7.32 12.17
C SER A 152 7.40 -8.05 12.39
N ASP A 153 7.38 -9.28 11.86
CA ASP A 153 6.58 -10.48 12.12
C ASP A 153 5.08 -10.41 12.41
N ILE A 154 4.24 -10.78 11.42
CA ILE A 154 2.79 -11.01 11.60
C ILE A 154 2.26 -12.22 10.78
N PRO A 155 1.35 -13.05 11.38
CA PRO A 155 0.86 -14.31 10.81
C PRO A 155 -0.05 -14.20 9.59
N ILE A 156 -0.09 -15.32 8.86
CA ILE A 156 -0.91 -15.59 7.66
C ILE A 156 -2.24 -16.22 8.11
N PRO A 157 -3.38 -15.90 7.48
CA PRO A 157 -4.63 -16.62 7.73
C PRO A 157 -4.43 -18.11 7.42
N LYS A 158 -4.83 -19.01 8.34
CA LYS A 158 -4.78 -20.44 8.05
C LYS A 158 -5.79 -20.72 6.93
N SER A 159 -5.28 -21.08 5.75
CA SER A 159 -6.06 -21.75 4.71
C SER A 159 -6.66 -23.00 5.33
N ASN A 160 -7.98 -23.00 5.54
CA ASN A 160 -8.68 -24.24 5.83
C ASN A 160 -8.60 -25.08 4.55
N ASN A 161 -7.71 -26.08 4.57
CA ASN A 161 -7.65 -27.11 3.55
C ASN A 161 -9.03 -27.76 3.41
N VAL A 162 -9.81 -27.31 2.44
CA VAL A 162 -10.89 -28.11 1.89
C VAL A 162 -10.29 -28.84 0.70
N ARG A 163 -9.85 -30.08 0.94
CA ARG A 163 -9.53 -31.06 -0.10
C ARG A 163 -10.84 -31.60 -0.71
N PRO A 164 -10.73 -32.30 -1.84
CA PRO A 164 -10.39 -31.83 -3.17
C PRO A 164 -11.65 -31.48 -3.99
#